data_AF-A0AA37NDC6-F1
#
_entry.id   AF-A0AA37NDC6-F1
#
_cell.length_a   1.000
_cell.length_b   1.000
_cell.length_c   1.000
_cell.angle_alpha   90.00
_cell.angle_beta   90.00
_cell.angle_gamma   90.00
#
_symmetry.space_group_name_H-M   'P 1'
#
loop_
_entity.id
_entity.type
_entity.pdbx_description
1 polymer ?
#
loop_
_entity_poly.entity_id
_entity_poly.type
_entity_poly.pdbx_seq_one_letter_code
_entity_poly.pdbx_strand_id
1 'polypeptide(L)' 'MKKVRFLSLAAILALGSFVAPQSASAYTYHVTLPDGTQKSFEAKNSAAAVHHFRANFTKGVLTKRPNGGLLDFL' A
#
# COMPACT_ATOMS: atom_id res chain seq x y z
N MET A 1 21.52 -32.27 41.94
CA MET A 1 21.65 -31.04 41.15
C MET A 1 20.30 -30.68 40.54
N LYS A 2 19.82 -29.45 40.80
CA LYS A 2 18.56 -28.86 40.33
C LYS A 2 18.53 -28.71 38.81
N LYS A 3 17.40 -29.04 38.15
CA LYS A 3 16.98 -28.35 36.92
C LYS A 3 15.46 -28.19 36.94
N VAL A 4 15.04 -27.03 37.41
CA VAL A 4 13.65 -26.59 37.43
C VAL A 4 13.26 -26.22 36.00
N ARG A 5 12.22 -26.85 35.46
CA ARG A 5 11.69 -26.57 34.12
C ARG A 5 10.78 -25.33 34.19
N PHE A 6 11.39 -24.17 34.36
CA PHE A 6 10.74 -22.88 34.15
C PHE A 6 10.93 -22.46 32.69
N LEU A 7 10.06 -22.93 31.80
CA LEU A 7 9.80 -22.27 30.52
C LEU A 7 8.29 -22.20 30.35
N SER A 8 7.66 -21.57 31.34
CA SER A 8 6.35 -20.98 31.21
C SER A 8 6.49 -19.64 30.48
N LEU A 9 5.45 -19.26 29.74
CA LEU A 9 5.07 -17.87 29.42
C LEU A 9 5.52 -17.20 28.11
N ALA A 10 6.33 -17.82 27.25
CA ALA A 10 6.67 -17.22 25.94
C ALA A 10 5.63 -17.46 24.82
N ALA A 11 4.61 -18.30 25.04
CA ALA A 11 3.72 -18.78 23.98
C ALA A 11 2.51 -17.88 23.67
N ILE A 12 2.31 -16.73 24.35
CA ILE A 12 1.05 -15.97 24.24
C ILE A 12 1.20 -14.58 23.57
N LEU A 13 2.43 -14.12 23.27
CA LEU A 13 2.61 -12.80 22.63
C LEU A 13 2.53 -12.81 21.09
N ALA A 14 2.37 -13.97 20.45
CA ALA A 14 2.33 -14.08 18.99
C ALA A 14 0.94 -13.85 18.35
N LEU A 15 -0.09 -13.50 19.14
CA LEU A 15 -1.41 -13.14 18.61
C LEU A 15 -1.55 -11.64 18.30
N GLY A 16 -0.51 -10.84 18.57
CA GLY A 16 -0.51 -9.39 18.39
C GLY A 16 -0.13 -8.90 16.98
N SER A 17 0.07 -9.81 16.02
CA SER A 17 0.29 -9.42 14.62
C SER A 17 -1.04 -8.99 14.02
N PHE A 18 -1.47 -7.77 14.34
CA PHE A 18 -2.37 -6.99 13.51
C PHE A 18 -1.83 -7.05 12.08
N VAL A 19 -2.42 -7.91 11.26
CA VAL A 19 -2.28 -7.82 9.82
C VAL A 19 -2.92 -6.49 9.47
N ALA A 20 -2.10 -5.44 9.33
CA ALA A 20 -2.54 -4.18 8.75
C ALA A 20 -3.30 -4.53 7.46
N PRO A 21 -4.52 -4.02 7.24
CA PRO A 21 -5.37 -4.51 6.17
C PRO A 21 -4.67 -4.25 4.84
N GLN A 22 -4.13 -5.31 4.23
CA GLN A 22 -3.56 -5.27 2.89
C GLN A 22 -4.61 -4.84 1.83
N SER A 23 -5.89 -4.78 2.22
CA SER A 23 -6.99 -4.24 1.41
C SER A 23 -6.90 -2.74 1.14
N ALA A 24 -6.32 -1.91 2.03
CA ALA A 24 -6.17 -0.47 1.75
C ALA A 24 -5.25 -0.22 0.54
N SER A 25 -4.24 -1.09 0.36
CA SER A 25 -3.29 -1.00 -0.75
C SER A 25 -3.86 -1.50 -2.09
N ALA A 26 -4.98 -2.24 -2.11
CA ALA A 26 -5.48 -2.82 -3.36
C ALA A 26 -6.20 -1.78 -4.24
N TYR A 27 -6.80 -0.76 -3.61
CA TYR A 27 -7.60 0.27 -4.27
C TYR A 27 -6.96 1.65 -4.26
N THR A 28 -5.80 1.81 -3.61
CA THR A 28 -5.04 3.06 -3.62
C THR A 28 -4.12 3.11 -4.84
N TYR A 29 -4.16 4.23 -5.54
CA TYR A 29 -3.31 4.54 -6.69
C TYR A 29 -2.53 5.81 -6.42
N HIS A 30 -1.35 5.92 -7.02
CA HIS A 30 -0.41 7.01 -6.77
C HIS A 30 -0.11 7.75 -8.08
N VAL A 31 -0.05 9.08 -8.01
CA VAL A 31 0.33 9.95 -9.11
C VAL A 31 1.58 10.69 -8.70
N THR A 32 2.65 10.50 -9.47
CA THR A 32 3.87 11.29 -9.34
C THR A 32 3.84 12.40 -10.37
N LEU A 33 3.82 13.64 -9.88
CA LEU A 33 3.85 14.85 -10.70
C LEU A 33 5.29 15.19 -11.11
N PRO A 34 5.50 15.98 -12.18
CA PRO A 34 6.83 16.33 -12.67
C PRO A 34 7.64 17.21 -11.70
N ASP A 35 7.00 17.86 -10.73
CA ASP A 35 7.63 18.59 -9.63
C ASP A 35 8.14 17.66 -8.50
N GLY A 36 7.93 16.34 -8.63
CA GLY A 36 8.26 15.34 -7.62
C GLY A 36 7.17 15.12 -6.58
N THR A 37 6.07 15.87 -6.63
CA THR A 37 4.95 15.72 -5.70
C THR A 37 4.22 14.40 -5.95
N GLN A 38 4.01 13.61 -4.89
CA GLN A 38 3.19 12.41 -4.96
C GLN A 38 1.80 12.65 -4.37
N LYS A 39 0.76 12.29 -5.13
CA LYS A 39 -0.64 12.30 -4.69
C LYS A 39 -1.18 10.88 -4.71
N SER A 40 -2.03 10.53 -3.76
CA SER A 40 -2.67 9.22 -3.71
C SER A 40 -4.17 9.36 -3.71
N PHE A 41 -4.87 8.47 -4.40
CA PHE A 41 -6.33 8.46 -4.46
C PHE A 41 -6.86 7.03 -4.56
N GLU A 42 -8.09 6.81 -4.12
CA GLU A 42 -8.73 5.50 -4.20
C GLU A 42 -9.54 5.35 -5.50
N ALA A 43 -9.46 4.18 -6.12
CA ALA A 43 -10.32 3.82 -7.24
C ALA A 43 -10.70 2.34 -7.19
N LYS A 44 -11.91 2.03 -7.66
CA LYS A 44 -12.47 0.67 -7.62
C LYS A 44 -11.64 -0.34 -8.42
N ASN A 45 -10.98 0.10 -9.47
CA ASN A 45 -10.11 -0.71 -10.33
C ASN A 45 -9.14 0.18 -11.11
N SER A 46 -8.21 -0.45 -11.82
CA SER A 46 -7.15 0.26 -12.56
C SER A 46 -7.70 1.09 -13.73
N ALA A 47 -8.78 0.66 -14.39
CA ALA A 47 -9.41 1.44 -15.45
C ALA A 47 -10.04 2.74 -14.93
N ALA A 48 -10.74 2.67 -13.78
CA ALA A 48 -11.27 3.85 -13.11
C ALA A 48 -10.15 4.79 -12.64
N ALA A 49 -9.02 4.24 -12.19
CA ALA A 49 -7.85 5.02 -11.82
C ALA A 49 -7.26 5.77 -13.01
N VAL A 50 -7.10 5.10 -14.16
CA VAL A 50 -6.62 5.71 -15.41
C VAL A 50 -7.57 6.80 -15.89
N HIS A 51 -8.88 6.55 -15.89
CA HIS A 51 -9.87 7.55 -16.28
C HIS A 51 -9.82 8.79 -15.38
N HIS A 52 -9.76 8.60 -14.05
CA HIS A 52 -9.62 9.70 -13.10
C HIS A 52 -8.30 10.45 -13.30
N PHE A 53 -7.21 9.74 -13.56
CA PHE A 53 -5.90 10.33 -13.84
C PHE A 53 -5.94 11.23 -15.07
N ARG A 54 -6.46 10.73 -16.20
CA ARG A 54 -6.57 11.52 -17.44
C ARG A 54 -7.54 12.70 -17.34
N ALA A 55 -8.58 12.58 -16.51
CA ALA A 55 -9.56 13.64 -16.33
C ALA A 55 -9.06 14.79 -15.42
N ASN A 56 -8.20 14.48 -14.44
CA ASN A 56 -7.80 15.45 -13.40
C ASN A 56 -6.35 15.91 -13.48
N PHE A 57 -5.52 15.25 -14.30
CA PHE A 57 -4.11 15.54 -14.42
C PHE A 57 -3.73 15.74 -15.88
N THR A 58 -3.01 16.83 -16.16
CA THR A 58 -2.48 17.11 -17.49
C THR A 58 -1.10 16.51 -17.72
N LYS A 59 -0.39 16.13 -16.65
CA LYS A 59 1.00 15.63 -16.66
C LYS A 59 1.22 14.71 -15.46
N GLY A 60 2.09 13.72 -15.60
CA GLY A 60 2.57 12.90 -14.50
C GLY A 60 2.55 11.41 -14.79
N VAL A 61 2.83 10.61 -13.76
CA VAL A 61 2.93 9.15 -13.87
C VAL A 61 1.97 8.50 -12.86
N LEU A 62 1.04 7.70 -13.35
CA LEU A 62 0.11 6.91 -12.53
C LEU A 62 0.70 5.52 -12.24
N THR A 63 0.76 5.15 -10.97
CA THR A 63 1.26 3.86 -10.51
C THR A 63 0.30 3.21 -9.52
N LYS A 64 0.25 1.87 -9.53
CA LYS A 64 -0.53 1.07 -8.58
C LYS A 64 0.13 0.98 -7.20
N ARG A 65 1.45 1.15 -7.14
CA ARG A 65 2.24 1.17 -5.90
C ARG A 65 3.17 2.37 -5.89
N PRO A 66 3.65 2.82 -4.73
CA PRO A 66 4.69 3.84 -4.67
C PRO A 66 5.89 3.36 -5.49
N ASN A 67 6.30 4.16 -6.47
CA ASN A 67 7.46 3.90 -7.33
C ASN A 67 7.41 2.56 -8.12
N GLY A 68 6.22 1.98 -8.36
CA GLY A 68 6.13 0.70 -9.07
C GLY A 68 4.72 0.34 -9.55
N GLY A 69 4.65 -0.51 -10.57
CA GLY A 69 3.37 -0.89 -11.19
C GLY A 69 2.76 0.25 -11.99
N LEU A 70 3.50 0.73 -13.00
CA LEU A 70 3.04 1.75 -13.94
C LEU A 70 1.70 1.34 -14.57
N LEU A 71 0.75 2.27 -14.56
CA LEU A 71 -0.56 2.09 -15.19
C LEU A 71 -0.73 3.00 -16.40
N ASP A 72 -0.28 4.25 -16.29
CA ASP A 72 -0.41 5.25 -17.35
C ASP A 72 0.52 6.45 -17.11
N PHE A 73 0.76 7.26 -18.13
CA PHE A 73 1.57 8.48 -18.05
C PHE A 73 1.12 9.53 -19.07
N LEU A 74 1.26 10.80 -18.71
CA LEU A 74 0.90 11.98 -19.51
C LEU A 74 2.00 13.05 -19.48
#